data_AF-K2CJP8-F1
#
_entry.id   AF-K2CJP8-F1
#
_cell.length_a   1.000
_cell.length_b   1.000
_cell.length_c   1.000
_cell.angle_alpha   90.00
_cell.angle_beta   90.00
_cell.angle_gamma   90.00
#
_symmetry.space_group_name_H-M   'P 1'
#
loop_
_entity.id
_entity.type
_entity.pdbx_description
1 polymer ?
#
loop_
_entity_poly.entity_id
_entity_poly.type
_entity_poly.pdbx_seq_one_letter_code
_entity_poly.pdbx_strand_id
1 'polypeptide(L)'
;MAENKDPQSLLKKVDLGDMRILVIGVILLIIPVLFLFYSLGRSGKTDVVKSTRDRLGMSKAAFSFQRTASQHPAGKAGAGTKAPAAHVAPEKEWAQAVERISRAPAYVPPQIAALPPAQRKYYEAEMHTAIRTANALISQNRLDEARAICEEILKTESENEYLRFMASGNLCTIYDEKGDITALRKEFLRYLDLLESLKIKGFEAKNVKAGYLSMNKMLLDFGKLRADPIVRSHIGEVIKQNGAEGAATVDSVLDDTLGYLKNFPSSKN
;
A
#
# COMPACT_ATOMS: atom_id res chain seq x y z
N MET A 1 41.35 60.91 -15.09
CA MET A 1 40.11 61.51 -14.55
C MET A 1 38.95 60.64 -14.99
N ALA A 2 38.08 60.31 -14.04
CA ALA A 2 37.08 59.27 -14.14
C ALA A 2 35.88 59.69 -15.01
N GLU A 3 35.36 58.77 -15.82
CA GLU A 3 34.00 58.87 -16.34
C GLU A 3 33.18 57.74 -15.69
N ASN A 4 32.44 58.15 -14.66
CA ASN A 4 31.53 57.32 -13.87
C ASN A 4 30.32 56.99 -14.76
N LYS A 5 30.18 55.74 -15.20
CA LYS A 5 28.95 55.28 -15.87
C LYS A 5 27.99 54.75 -14.82
N ASP A 6 27.00 55.57 -14.52
CA ASP A 6 25.90 55.30 -13.60
C ASP A 6 25.17 53.97 -13.91
N PRO A 7 25.00 53.06 -12.93
CA PRO A 7 24.23 51.83 -13.10
C PRO A 7 22.70 52.05 -13.16
N GLN A 8 22.23 53.30 -13.09
CA GLN A 8 20.80 53.62 -12.98
C GLN A 8 20.03 53.64 -14.31
N SER A 9 20.72 53.55 -15.46
CA SER A 9 20.05 53.61 -16.78
C SER A 9 19.51 52.26 -17.28
N LEU A 10 19.91 51.14 -16.67
CA LEU A 10 19.43 49.80 -17.05
C LEU A 10 18.15 49.35 -16.34
N LEU A 11 17.71 50.07 -15.30
CA LEU A 11 16.50 49.75 -14.53
C LEU A 11 15.21 50.39 -15.07
N LYS A 12 15.30 51.24 -16.10
CA LYS A 12 14.14 52.01 -16.64
C LYS A 12 13.36 51.29 -17.75
N LYS A 13 13.57 49.98 -17.94
CA LYS A 13 12.93 49.18 -18.99
C LYS A 13 12.38 47.83 -18.50
N VAL A 14 11.98 47.75 -17.23
CA VAL A 14 11.24 46.58 -16.74
C VAL A 14 9.76 46.91 -16.78
N ASP A 15 9.07 46.34 -17.77
CA ASP A 15 7.64 46.50 -17.96
C ASP A 15 6.89 45.86 -16.77
N LEU A 16 5.92 46.57 -16.18
CA LEU A 16 5.20 46.08 -15.00
C LEU A 16 4.40 44.78 -15.28
N GLY A 17 4.11 44.51 -16.56
CA GLY A 17 3.51 43.25 -17.00
C GLY A 17 4.46 42.06 -16.89
N ASP A 18 5.74 42.26 -17.22
CA ASP A 18 6.76 41.20 -17.20
C ASP A 18 7.13 40.77 -15.77
N MET A 19 7.16 41.74 -14.83
CA MET A 19 7.35 41.41 -13.41
C MET A 19 6.20 40.58 -12.83
N ARG A 20 4.95 40.80 -13.26
CA ARG A 20 3.80 40.00 -12.79
C ARG A 20 3.87 38.57 -13.31
N ILE A 21 4.24 38.40 -14.56
CA ILE A 21 4.40 37.07 -15.19
C ILE A 21 5.58 36.33 -14.55
N LEU A 22 6.69 37.01 -14.27
CA LEU A 22 7.84 36.44 -13.56
C LEU A 22 7.45 35.98 -12.15
N VAL A 23 6.72 36.80 -11.38
CA VAL A 23 6.28 36.45 -10.02
C VAL A 23 5.30 35.26 -10.03
N ILE A 24 4.36 35.22 -10.98
CA ILE A 24 3.44 34.09 -11.15
C ILE A 24 4.21 32.81 -11.53
N GLY A 25 5.21 32.92 -12.41
CA GLY A 25 6.09 31.81 -12.80
C GLY A 25 6.91 31.27 -11.63
N VAL A 26 7.44 32.15 -10.77
CA VAL A 26 8.17 31.75 -9.56
C VAL A 26 7.25 31.06 -8.56
N ILE A 27 6.03 31.57 -8.35
CA ILE A 27 5.04 30.93 -7.47
C ILE A 27 4.64 29.55 -8.00
N LEU A 28 4.41 29.41 -9.31
CA LEU A 28 4.11 28.12 -9.96
C LEU A 28 5.27 27.12 -9.84
N LEU A 29 6.52 27.59 -9.78
CA LEU A 29 7.70 26.74 -9.60
C LEU A 29 7.90 26.29 -8.15
N ILE A 30 7.43 27.07 -7.17
CA ILE A 30 7.51 26.72 -5.75
C ILE A 30 6.54 25.59 -5.38
N ILE A 31 5.37 25.51 -6.01
CA ILE A 31 4.35 24.47 -5.74
C ILE A 31 4.89 23.04 -5.91
N PRO A 32 5.54 22.65 -7.03
CA PRO A 32 6.10 21.30 -7.19
C PRO A 32 7.28 21.03 -6.25
N VAL A 33 8.05 22.06 -5.88
CA VAL A 33 9.15 21.93 -4.89
C VAL A 33 8.58 21.65 -3.50
N LEU A 34 7.54 22.38 -3.07
CA LEU A 34 6.84 22.11 -1.81
C LEU A 34 6.16 20.73 -1.82
N PHE A 35 5.60 20.30 -2.96
CA PHE A 35 5.06 18.95 -3.11
C PHE A 35 6.13 17.87 -2.97
N LEU A 36 7.33 18.09 -3.54
CA LEU A 36 8.48 17.20 -3.38
C LEU A 36 8.95 17.12 -1.92
N PHE A 37 9.04 18.24 -1.21
CA PHE A 37 9.38 18.26 0.22
C PHE A 37 8.30 17.59 1.09
N TYR A 38 7.03 17.80 0.77
CA TYR A 38 5.90 17.14 1.43
C TYR A 38 5.90 15.61 1.20
N SER A 39 6.31 15.17 0.00
CA SER A 39 6.48 13.76 -0.34
C SER A 39 7.68 13.13 0.38
N LEU A 40 8.82 13.84 0.45
CA LEU A 40 10.03 13.36 1.12
C LEU A 40 9.83 13.20 2.64
N GLY A 41 9.08 14.09 3.28
CA GLY A 41 8.83 14.04 4.72
C GLY A 41 7.95 12.87 5.18
N ARG A 42 7.27 12.17 4.26
CA ARG A 42 6.40 11.02 4.55
C ARG A 42 7.04 9.66 4.31
N SER A 43 8.19 9.60 3.63
CA SER A 43 8.90 8.34 3.37
C SER A 43 9.64 7.84 4.62
N GLY A 44 8.87 7.46 5.64
CA GLY A 44 9.31 6.52 6.65
C GLY A 44 9.42 5.14 6.02
N LYS A 45 10.36 4.32 6.52
CA LYS A 45 10.81 2.99 6.02
C LYS A 45 9.71 1.93 5.78
N THR A 46 8.43 2.27 5.93
CA THR A 46 7.24 1.45 5.71
C THR A 46 6.51 1.71 4.37
N ASP A 47 6.90 2.76 3.62
CA ASP A 47 6.07 3.25 2.50
C ASP A 47 6.19 2.46 1.19
N VAL A 48 7.29 1.73 0.96
CA VAL A 48 7.47 1.01 -0.32
C VAL A 48 6.52 -0.19 -0.43
N VAL A 49 6.31 -0.91 0.69
CA VAL A 49 5.37 -2.03 0.76
C VAL A 49 3.93 -1.52 0.73
N LYS A 50 3.61 -0.47 1.50
CA LYS A 50 2.27 0.16 1.48
C LYS A 50 1.90 0.79 0.14
N SER A 51 2.84 1.44 -0.54
CA SER A 51 2.60 2.11 -1.83
C SER A 51 2.33 1.11 -2.95
N THR A 52 3.07 0.01 -3.02
CA THR A 52 2.85 -1.03 -4.05
C THR A 52 1.54 -1.77 -3.77
N ARG A 53 1.23 -2.03 -2.50
CA ARG A 53 -0.01 -2.63 -2.01
C ARG A 53 -1.25 -1.80 -2.32
N ASP A 54 -1.21 -0.50 -2.00
CA ASP A 54 -2.30 0.45 -2.27
C ASP A 54 -2.44 0.72 -3.78
N ARG A 55 -1.34 0.71 -4.56
CA ARG A 55 -1.36 0.87 -6.03
C ARG A 55 -1.82 -0.37 -6.79
N LEU A 56 -1.62 -1.57 -6.25
CA LEU A 56 -2.09 -2.83 -6.84
C LEU A 56 -3.58 -3.09 -6.60
N GLY A 57 -4.28 -2.20 -5.87
CA GLY A 57 -5.73 -2.29 -5.71
C GLY A 57 -6.16 -3.21 -4.58
N MET A 58 -5.39 -3.28 -3.48
CA MET A 58 -5.98 -3.70 -2.21
C MET A 58 -7.12 -2.72 -1.90
N SER A 59 -8.35 -3.23 -1.92
CA SER A 59 -9.51 -2.40 -1.68
C SER A 59 -9.42 -1.88 -0.25
N LYS A 60 -9.20 -0.57 -0.11
CA LYS A 60 -9.65 0.21 1.05
C LYS A 60 -11.19 0.33 1.03
N ALA A 61 -11.89 -0.74 0.65
CA ALA A 61 -13.35 -0.82 0.71
C ALA A 61 -13.76 -1.33 2.10
N ALA A 62 -13.33 -0.62 3.13
CA ALA A 62 -13.88 -0.70 4.47
C ALA A 62 -13.91 0.73 5.01
N PHE A 63 -15.00 1.41 4.66
CA PHE A 63 -15.52 2.62 5.27
C PHE A 63 -14.66 3.24 6.38
N SER A 64 -13.93 4.30 6.02
CA SER A 64 -13.59 5.34 7.00
C SER A 64 -14.89 6.06 7.36
N PHE A 65 -15.61 5.55 8.36
CA PHE A 65 -16.62 6.34 9.06
C PHE A 65 -15.90 7.41 9.87
N GLN A 66 -15.49 8.46 9.17
CA GLN A 66 -15.06 9.70 9.78
C GLN A 66 -16.32 10.31 10.41
N ARG A 67 -16.39 10.14 11.73
CA ARG A 67 -17.41 10.60 12.66
C ARG A 67 -17.66 12.10 12.44
N THR A 68 -18.57 12.42 11.53
CA THR A 68 -19.19 13.75 11.46
C THR A 68 -20.57 13.54 12.03
N ALA A 69 -20.70 13.77 13.33
CA ALA A 69 -21.97 13.71 14.04
C ALA A 69 -22.91 14.76 13.46
N SER A 70 -23.73 14.37 12.48
CA SER A 70 -24.91 15.14 12.09
C SER A 70 -25.94 14.97 13.21
N GLN A 71 -26.00 15.98 14.07
CA GLN A 71 -27.13 16.24 14.95
C GLN A 71 -28.40 16.35 14.11
N HIS A 72 -29.38 15.47 14.33
CA HIS A 72 -30.79 15.82 14.18
C HIS A 72 -31.65 15.03 15.19
N PRO A 73 -32.77 15.63 15.64
CA PRO A 73 -33.31 15.44 16.98
C PRO A 73 -34.16 14.17 17.13
N ALA A 74 -34.10 13.60 18.32
CA ALA A 74 -34.94 12.49 18.75
C ALA A 74 -36.43 12.92 18.82
N GLY A 75 -37.25 12.35 17.94
CA GLY A 75 -38.70 12.36 18.04
C GLY A 75 -39.17 11.32 19.06
N LYS A 76 -39.91 11.78 20.08
CA LYS A 76 -40.60 10.97 21.10
C LYS A 76 -41.53 9.91 20.46
N ALA A 77 -41.39 8.65 20.86
CA ALA A 77 -42.50 7.71 20.91
C ALA A 77 -42.25 6.57 21.91
N GLY A 78 -43.15 6.45 22.90
CA GLY A 78 -43.70 5.18 23.39
C GLY A 78 -42.81 4.29 24.26
N ALA A 79 -42.95 4.45 25.57
CA ALA A 79 -42.39 3.56 26.59
C ALA A 79 -43.02 2.15 26.55
N GLY A 80 -42.14 1.14 26.58
CA GLY A 80 -42.44 -0.23 26.98
C GLY A 80 -41.23 -0.75 27.76
N THR A 81 -41.22 -0.52 29.07
CA THR A 81 -40.14 -0.91 29.99
C THR A 81 -40.02 -2.43 30.07
N LYS A 82 -39.09 -3.00 29.30
CA LYS A 82 -38.43 -4.27 29.65
C LYS A 82 -37.27 -3.98 30.59
N ALA A 83 -37.07 -4.87 31.56
CA ALA A 83 -36.01 -4.85 32.57
C ALA A 83 -34.65 -4.43 31.97
N PRO A 84 -33.78 -3.71 32.72
CA PRO A 84 -32.53 -3.22 32.18
C PRO A 84 -31.69 -4.44 31.78
N ALA A 85 -31.59 -4.67 30.48
CA ALA A 85 -30.58 -5.56 29.94
C ALA A 85 -29.25 -5.05 30.51
N ALA A 86 -28.50 -5.95 31.17
CA ALA A 86 -27.18 -5.63 31.68
C ALA A 86 -26.44 -4.84 30.61
N HIS A 87 -26.05 -3.60 30.91
CA HIS A 87 -25.41 -2.70 29.95
C HIS A 87 -24.16 -3.39 29.40
N VAL A 88 -24.31 -4.04 28.25
CA VAL A 88 -23.19 -4.57 27.50
C VAL A 88 -22.50 -3.33 26.97
N ALA A 89 -21.20 -3.20 27.26
CA ALA A 89 -20.41 -2.08 26.76
C ALA A 89 -20.66 -1.93 25.24
N PRO A 90 -20.97 -0.74 24.73
CA PRO A 90 -21.34 -0.54 23.33
C PRO A 90 -20.39 -1.24 22.35
N GLU A 91 -19.10 -1.27 22.67
CA GLU A 91 -18.05 -1.93 21.89
C GLU A 91 -18.29 -3.44 21.74
N LYS A 92 -18.77 -4.10 22.79
CA LYS A 92 -19.12 -5.53 22.76
C LYS A 92 -20.39 -5.79 21.95
N GLU A 93 -21.39 -4.91 22.03
CA GLU A 93 -22.60 -5.03 21.20
C GLU A 93 -22.27 -4.83 19.72
N TRP A 94 -21.43 -3.86 19.39
CA TRP A 94 -20.94 -3.62 18.04
C TRP A 94 -20.14 -4.80 17.49
N ALA A 95 -19.20 -5.35 18.27
CA ALA A 95 -18.43 -6.53 17.85
C ALA A 95 -19.34 -7.74 17.57
N GLN A 96 -20.34 -7.98 18.43
CA GLN A 96 -21.34 -9.03 18.22
C GLN A 96 -22.21 -8.78 16.99
N ALA A 97 -22.61 -7.53 16.73
CA ALA A 97 -23.38 -7.17 15.55
C ALA A 97 -22.57 -7.40 14.26
N VAL A 98 -21.31 -6.99 14.24
CA VAL A 98 -20.39 -7.22 13.12
C VAL A 98 -20.21 -8.71 12.85
N GLU A 99 -20.02 -9.53 13.89
CA GLU A 99 -19.88 -10.98 13.76
C GLU A 99 -21.16 -11.65 13.23
N ARG A 100 -22.34 -11.23 13.69
CA ARG A 100 -23.62 -11.73 13.18
C ARG A 100 -23.81 -11.37 11.70
N ILE A 101 -23.51 -10.13 11.33
CA ILE A 101 -23.65 -9.65 9.95
C ILE A 101 -22.66 -10.37 9.02
N SER A 102 -21.42 -10.60 9.45
CA SER A 102 -20.39 -11.24 8.62
C SER A 102 -20.69 -12.71 8.33
N ARG A 103 -21.39 -13.40 9.25
CA ARG A 103 -21.78 -14.81 9.10
C ARG A 103 -23.12 -15.02 8.40
N ALA A 104 -23.96 -14.00 8.32
CA ALA A 104 -25.23 -14.11 7.61
C ALA A 104 -25.00 -14.30 6.10
N PRO A 105 -25.77 -15.19 5.43
CA PRO A 105 -25.72 -15.33 3.99
C PRO A 105 -25.89 -13.97 3.30
N ALA A 106 -24.96 -13.64 2.40
CA ALA A 106 -25.06 -12.41 1.63
C ALA A 106 -26.17 -12.54 0.58
N TYR A 107 -26.98 -11.49 0.44
CA TYR A 107 -27.90 -11.38 -0.68
C TYR A 107 -27.10 -11.04 -1.94
N VAL A 108 -27.25 -11.84 -2.99
CA VAL A 108 -26.70 -11.56 -4.33
C VAL A 108 -27.83 -10.98 -5.18
N PRO A 109 -27.76 -9.68 -5.55
CA PRO A 109 -28.79 -9.08 -6.38
C PRO A 109 -28.89 -9.77 -7.76
N PRO A 110 -30.10 -9.92 -8.33
CA PRO A 110 -30.28 -10.59 -9.62
C PRO A 110 -29.56 -9.88 -10.77
N GLN A 111 -29.27 -8.58 -10.65
CA GLN A 111 -28.52 -7.80 -11.64
C GLN A 111 -27.07 -8.30 -11.81
N ILE A 112 -26.53 -9.00 -10.81
CA ILE A 112 -25.19 -9.60 -10.86
C ILE A 112 -25.11 -10.72 -11.92
N ALA A 113 -26.23 -11.39 -12.21
CA ALA A 113 -26.32 -12.38 -13.28
C ALA A 113 -26.14 -11.77 -14.68
N ALA A 114 -26.31 -10.45 -14.84
CA ALA A 114 -26.07 -9.76 -16.11
C ALA A 114 -24.60 -9.32 -16.29
N LEU A 115 -23.78 -9.40 -15.23
CA LEU A 115 -22.37 -9.03 -15.32
C LEU A 115 -21.55 -10.06 -16.11
N PRO A 116 -20.42 -9.62 -16.72
CA PRO A 116 -19.43 -10.53 -17.30
C PRO A 116 -19.01 -11.63 -16.30
N PRO A 117 -18.74 -12.87 -16.76
CA PRO A 117 -18.46 -14.00 -15.87
C PRO A 117 -17.35 -13.73 -14.84
N ALA A 118 -16.28 -13.04 -15.23
CA ALA A 118 -15.19 -12.69 -14.34
C ALA A 118 -15.62 -11.72 -13.22
N GLN A 119 -16.41 -10.69 -13.56
CA GLN A 119 -16.91 -9.71 -12.59
C GLN A 119 -17.95 -10.33 -11.65
N ARG A 120 -18.77 -11.24 -12.17
CA ARG A 120 -19.71 -12.02 -11.37
C ARG A 120 -18.99 -12.90 -10.35
N LYS A 121 -18.01 -13.70 -10.79
CA LYS A 121 -17.21 -14.54 -9.89
C LYS A 121 -16.47 -13.71 -8.85
N TYR A 122 -15.92 -12.55 -9.23
CA TYR A 122 -15.31 -11.62 -8.29
C TYR A 122 -16.31 -11.18 -7.20
N TYR A 123 -17.49 -10.72 -7.61
CA TYR A 123 -18.54 -10.30 -6.67
C TYR A 123 -19.01 -11.44 -5.75
N GLU A 124 -19.23 -12.63 -6.31
CA GLU A 124 -19.59 -13.83 -5.54
C GLU A 124 -18.51 -14.19 -4.50
N ALA A 125 -17.24 -14.02 -4.85
CA ALA A 125 -16.14 -14.23 -3.91
C ALA A 125 -16.14 -13.18 -2.79
N GLU A 126 -16.43 -11.92 -3.13
CA GLU A 126 -16.53 -10.81 -2.16
C GLU A 126 -17.68 -11.00 -1.18
N MET A 127 -18.78 -11.57 -1.66
CA MET A 127 -19.97 -11.87 -0.87
C MET A 127 -19.88 -13.19 -0.10
N HIS A 128 -18.85 -14.00 -0.35
CA HIS A 128 -18.69 -15.31 0.27
C HIS A 128 -18.54 -15.19 1.80
N THR A 129 -19.34 -15.97 2.53
CA THR A 129 -19.44 -15.89 4.00
C THR A 129 -18.09 -16.05 4.69
N ALA A 130 -17.24 -16.97 4.22
CA ALA A 130 -15.92 -17.18 4.81
C ALA A 130 -14.98 -15.98 4.62
N ILE A 131 -15.01 -15.33 3.44
CA ILE A 131 -14.21 -14.13 3.17
C ILE A 131 -14.70 -12.96 4.04
N ARG A 132 -16.01 -12.74 4.10
CA ARG A 132 -16.62 -11.69 4.94
C ARG A 132 -16.31 -11.91 6.42
N THR A 133 -16.37 -13.16 6.89
CA THR A 133 -16.04 -13.52 8.28
C THR A 133 -14.55 -13.31 8.56
N ALA A 134 -13.66 -13.72 7.66
CA ALA A 134 -12.22 -13.46 7.81
C ALA A 134 -11.92 -11.95 7.88
N ASN A 135 -12.51 -11.14 7.01
CA ASN A 135 -12.37 -9.68 7.02
C ASN A 135 -12.84 -9.05 8.34
N ALA A 136 -13.98 -9.52 8.86
CA ALA A 136 -14.49 -9.07 10.16
C ALA A 136 -13.51 -9.43 11.29
N LEU A 137 -12.96 -10.64 11.30
CA LEU A 137 -11.98 -11.08 12.30
C LEU A 137 -10.66 -10.28 12.20
N ILE A 138 -10.19 -9.96 10.99
CA ILE A 138 -9.02 -9.07 10.78
C ILE A 138 -9.30 -7.70 11.41
N SER A 139 -10.47 -7.11 11.15
CA SER A 139 -10.83 -5.79 11.73
C SER A 139 -10.91 -5.78 13.25
N GLN A 140 -11.12 -6.95 13.86
CA GLN A 140 -11.15 -7.15 15.32
C GLN A 140 -9.79 -7.58 15.89
N ASN A 141 -8.73 -7.59 15.06
CA ASN A 141 -7.39 -8.08 15.40
C ASN A 141 -7.37 -9.56 15.87
N ARG A 142 -8.36 -10.36 15.48
CA ARG A 142 -8.46 -11.81 15.75
C ARG A 142 -7.76 -12.60 14.65
N LEU A 143 -6.46 -12.35 14.51
CA LEU A 143 -5.69 -12.74 13.32
C LEU A 143 -5.48 -14.25 13.16
N ASP A 144 -5.39 -15.02 14.26
CA ASP A 144 -5.27 -16.48 14.19
C ASP A 144 -6.53 -17.16 13.62
N GLU A 145 -7.71 -16.69 14.04
CA GLU A 145 -8.99 -17.21 13.55
C GLU A 145 -9.20 -16.82 12.08
N ALA A 146 -8.89 -15.56 11.72
CA ALA A 146 -8.94 -15.13 10.33
C ALA A 146 -8.00 -15.95 9.43
N ARG A 147 -6.78 -16.24 9.91
CA ARG A 147 -5.81 -17.07 9.19
C ARG A 147 -6.36 -18.47 8.93
N ALA A 148 -6.92 -19.12 9.94
CA ALA A 148 -7.46 -20.47 9.81
C ALA A 148 -8.54 -20.55 8.73
N ILE A 149 -9.44 -19.55 8.67
CA ILE A 149 -10.47 -19.47 7.63
C ILE A 149 -9.84 -19.31 6.24
N CYS A 150 -8.88 -18.39 6.08
CA CYS A 150 -8.24 -18.18 4.78
C CYS A 150 -7.43 -19.39 4.31
N GLU A 151 -6.71 -20.06 5.20
CA GLU A 151 -5.99 -21.30 4.88
C GLU A 151 -6.95 -22.42 4.45
N GLU A 152 -8.13 -22.51 5.06
CA GLU A 152 -9.14 -23.50 4.69
C GLU A 152 -9.70 -23.25 3.29
N ILE A 153 -9.94 -21.98 2.93
CA ILE A 153 -10.34 -21.60 1.57
C ILE A 153 -9.27 -22.03 0.56
N LEU A 154 -7.99 -21.91 0.91
CA LEU A 154 -6.90 -22.31 0.02
C LEU A 154 -6.78 -23.83 -0.15
N LYS A 155 -7.16 -24.62 0.87
CA LYS A 155 -7.20 -26.10 0.81
C LYS A 155 -8.40 -26.61 0.03
N THR A 156 -9.51 -25.87 0.06
CA THR A 156 -10.75 -26.26 -0.59
C THR A 156 -10.64 -26.07 -2.12
N GLU A 157 -11.10 -27.05 -2.88
CA GLU A 157 -11.29 -26.90 -4.32
C GLU A 157 -12.56 -26.08 -4.57
N SER A 158 -12.41 -25.01 -5.35
CA SER A 158 -13.50 -24.09 -5.67
C SER A 158 -13.44 -23.76 -7.14
N GLU A 159 -14.60 -23.76 -7.80
CA GLU A 159 -14.77 -23.29 -9.17
C GLU A 159 -14.62 -21.76 -9.32
N ASN A 160 -14.66 -21.05 -8.18
CA ASN A 160 -14.41 -19.62 -8.08
C ASN A 160 -12.98 -19.35 -7.58
N GLU A 161 -12.09 -19.19 -8.55
CA GLU A 161 -10.68 -18.83 -8.41
C GLU A 161 -10.42 -17.49 -7.68
N TYR A 162 -11.41 -16.58 -7.65
CA TYR A 162 -11.31 -15.33 -6.90
C TYR A 162 -11.36 -15.53 -5.38
N LEU A 163 -11.89 -16.65 -4.89
CA LEU A 163 -11.85 -16.97 -3.45
C LEU A 163 -10.41 -17.18 -2.96
N ARG A 164 -9.60 -17.89 -3.75
CA ARG A 164 -8.17 -18.09 -3.43
C ARG A 164 -7.41 -16.77 -3.50
N PHE A 165 -7.72 -15.93 -4.48
CA PHE A 165 -7.17 -14.58 -4.59
C PHE A 165 -7.46 -13.73 -3.35
N MET A 166 -8.72 -13.66 -2.92
CA MET A 166 -9.10 -12.88 -1.73
C MET A 166 -8.51 -13.46 -0.44
N ALA A 167 -8.53 -14.79 -0.28
CA ALA A 167 -7.91 -15.45 0.87
C ALA A 167 -6.40 -15.19 0.94
N SER A 168 -5.70 -15.23 -0.20
CA SER A 168 -4.26 -14.95 -0.27
C SER A 168 -3.95 -13.48 0.08
N GLY A 169 -4.76 -12.53 -0.40
CA GLY A 169 -4.63 -11.11 -0.03
C GLY A 169 -4.86 -10.85 1.47
N ASN A 170 -5.84 -11.54 2.07
CA ASN A 170 -6.10 -11.48 3.50
C ASN A 170 -4.94 -12.08 4.32
N LEU A 171 -4.38 -13.21 3.89
CA LEU A 171 -3.21 -13.80 4.53
C LEU A 171 -1.99 -12.90 4.46
N CYS A 172 -1.78 -12.19 3.34
CA CYS A 172 -0.74 -11.15 3.27
C CYS A 172 -0.95 -10.08 4.35
N THR A 173 -2.18 -9.61 4.53
CA THR A 173 -2.50 -8.62 5.57
C THR A 173 -2.23 -9.19 6.97
N ILE A 174 -2.66 -10.41 7.24
CA ILE A 174 -2.49 -11.07 8.54
C ILE A 174 -1.00 -11.28 8.87
N TYR A 175 -0.19 -11.75 7.93
CA TYR A 175 1.23 -11.99 8.16
C TYR A 175 2.03 -10.69 8.34
N ASP A 176 1.65 -9.64 7.62
CA ASP A 176 2.19 -8.28 7.80
C ASP A 176 1.91 -7.76 9.22
N GLU A 177 0.65 -7.85 9.68
CA GLU A 177 0.27 -7.40 11.03
C GLU A 177 0.91 -8.21 12.16
N LYS A 178 1.16 -9.51 11.95
CA LYS A 178 1.90 -10.35 12.89
C LYS A 178 3.42 -10.16 12.85
N GLY A 179 3.94 -9.49 11.82
CA GLY A 179 5.39 -9.41 11.56
C GLY A 179 6.02 -10.76 11.15
N ASP A 180 5.21 -11.72 10.68
CA ASP A 180 5.71 -12.99 10.14
C ASP A 180 6.14 -12.78 8.68
N ILE A 181 7.33 -12.21 8.54
CA ILE A 181 7.84 -11.81 7.22
C ILE A 181 8.07 -13.05 6.34
N THR A 182 8.47 -14.20 6.89
CA THR A 182 8.70 -15.40 6.09
C THR A 182 7.39 -15.93 5.48
N ALA A 183 6.31 -16.01 6.26
CA ALA A 183 5.01 -16.41 5.74
C ALA A 183 4.43 -15.38 4.77
N LEU A 184 4.57 -14.08 5.08
CA LEU A 184 4.15 -12.98 4.20
C LEU A 184 4.75 -13.10 2.80
N ARG A 185 6.05 -13.42 2.71
CA ARG A 185 6.75 -13.55 1.41
C ARG A 185 6.19 -14.66 0.55
N LYS A 186 6.06 -15.83 1.16
CA LYS A 186 5.53 -17.01 0.48
C LYS A 186 4.13 -16.72 -0.05
N GLU A 187 3.30 -16.07 0.76
CA GLU A 187 1.94 -15.73 0.38
C GLU A 187 1.89 -14.62 -0.67
N PHE A 188 2.75 -13.61 -0.57
CA PHE A 188 2.81 -12.52 -1.53
C PHE A 188 3.16 -13.01 -2.95
N LEU A 189 4.08 -13.99 -3.06
CA LEU A 189 4.36 -14.63 -4.35
C LEU A 189 3.14 -15.35 -4.91
N ARG A 190 2.40 -16.10 -4.09
CA ARG A 190 1.13 -16.74 -4.51
C ARG A 190 0.11 -15.69 -4.94
N TYR A 191 0.00 -14.60 -4.20
CA TYR A 191 -0.91 -13.50 -4.52
C TYR A 191 -0.59 -12.87 -5.89
N LEU A 192 0.69 -12.64 -6.19
CA LEU A 192 1.13 -12.15 -7.51
C LEU A 192 0.81 -13.16 -8.62
N ASP A 193 0.99 -14.46 -8.38
CA ASP A 193 0.63 -15.51 -9.33
C ASP A 193 -0.87 -15.50 -9.65
N LEU A 194 -1.71 -15.29 -8.63
CA LEU A 194 -3.16 -15.20 -8.78
C LEU A 194 -3.57 -13.91 -9.52
N LEU A 195 -2.90 -12.78 -9.27
CA LEU A 195 -3.14 -11.55 -10.04
C LEU A 195 -2.81 -11.73 -11.52
N GLU A 196 -1.68 -12.37 -11.82
CA GLU A 196 -1.26 -12.69 -13.18
C GLU A 196 -2.27 -13.63 -13.87
N SER A 197 -2.66 -14.73 -13.21
CA SER A 197 -3.58 -15.73 -13.78
C SER A 197 -4.98 -15.18 -14.01
N LEU A 198 -5.50 -14.39 -13.07
CA LEU A 198 -6.82 -13.75 -13.16
C LEU A 198 -6.84 -12.50 -14.04
N LYS A 199 -5.68 -12.11 -14.61
CA LYS A 199 -5.49 -10.90 -15.43
C LYS A 199 -5.89 -9.61 -14.71
N ILE A 200 -5.85 -9.60 -13.38
CA ILE A 200 -6.05 -8.40 -12.57
C ILE A 200 -4.71 -7.67 -12.53
N LYS A 201 -4.55 -6.63 -13.36
CA LYS A 201 -3.25 -5.94 -13.52
C LYS A 201 -2.11 -6.95 -13.80
N GLY A 202 -2.39 -7.94 -14.66
CA GLY A 202 -1.54 -9.12 -14.79
C GLY A 202 -0.12 -8.80 -15.29
N PHE A 203 0.04 -7.79 -16.15
CA PHE A 203 1.35 -7.33 -16.59
C PHE A 203 2.15 -6.70 -15.45
N GLU A 204 1.51 -5.85 -14.66
CA GLU A 204 2.12 -5.23 -13.48
C GLU A 204 2.48 -6.29 -12.43
N ALA A 205 1.58 -7.24 -12.16
CA ALA A 205 1.83 -8.34 -11.23
C ALA A 205 3.05 -9.17 -11.65
N LYS A 206 3.14 -9.51 -12.94
CA LYS A 206 4.28 -10.22 -13.52
C LYS A 206 5.59 -9.45 -13.34
N ASN A 207 5.59 -8.14 -13.62
CA ASN A 207 6.78 -7.31 -13.46
C ASN A 207 7.19 -7.15 -12.00
N VAL A 208 6.23 -6.98 -11.09
CA VAL A 208 6.47 -6.92 -9.64
C VAL A 208 7.06 -8.25 -9.16
N LYS A 209 6.52 -9.39 -9.61
CA LYS A 209 7.05 -10.71 -9.29
C LYS A 209 8.49 -10.89 -9.78
N ALA A 210 8.76 -10.50 -11.03
CA ALA A 210 10.10 -10.59 -11.61
C ALA A 210 11.10 -9.70 -10.85
N GLY A 211 10.71 -8.46 -10.52
CA GLY A 211 11.53 -7.55 -9.71
C GLY A 211 11.79 -8.11 -8.32
N TYR A 212 10.75 -8.63 -7.66
CA TYR A 212 10.87 -9.26 -6.35
C TYR A 212 11.85 -10.44 -6.37
N LEU A 213 11.69 -11.39 -7.31
CA LEU A 213 12.60 -12.53 -7.44
C LEU A 213 14.04 -12.11 -7.80
N SER A 214 14.20 -11.07 -8.62
CA SER A 214 15.51 -10.51 -8.96
C SER A 214 16.21 -9.94 -7.72
N MET A 215 15.50 -9.20 -6.88
CA MET A 215 16.05 -8.65 -5.63
C MET A 215 16.42 -9.76 -4.64
N ASN A 216 15.62 -10.83 -4.55
CA ASN A 216 15.94 -11.98 -3.72
C ASN A 216 17.22 -12.68 -4.19
N LYS A 217 17.37 -12.87 -5.51
CA LYS A 217 18.57 -13.43 -6.10
C LYS A 217 19.79 -12.53 -5.86
N MET A 218 19.62 -11.22 -6.04
CA MET A 218 20.67 -10.23 -5.79
C MET A 218 21.13 -10.27 -4.32
N LEU A 219 20.22 -10.44 -3.37
CA LEU A 219 20.56 -10.61 -1.96
C LEU A 219 21.39 -11.88 -1.72
N LEU A 220 21.01 -13.01 -2.31
CA LEU A 220 21.74 -14.27 -2.17
C LEU A 220 23.15 -14.21 -2.78
N ASP A 221 23.27 -13.59 -3.95
CA ASP A 221 24.53 -13.42 -4.67
C ASP A 221 25.29 -12.14 -4.25
N PHE A 222 24.80 -11.40 -3.24
CA PHE A 222 25.35 -10.08 -2.88
C PHE A 222 26.82 -10.15 -2.46
N GLY A 223 27.23 -11.24 -1.80
CA GLY A 223 28.63 -11.45 -1.45
C GLY A 223 29.56 -11.50 -2.66
N LYS A 224 29.10 -12.10 -3.77
CA LYS A 224 29.84 -12.15 -5.04
C LYS A 224 29.86 -10.78 -5.71
N LEU A 225 28.71 -10.10 -5.75
CA LEU A 225 28.59 -8.74 -6.31
C LEU A 225 29.48 -7.74 -5.57
N ARG A 226 29.55 -7.85 -4.24
CA ARG A 226 30.40 -6.97 -3.39
C ARG A 226 31.89 -7.14 -3.70
N ALA A 227 32.31 -8.36 -4.00
CA ALA A 227 33.70 -8.71 -4.28
C ALA A 227 34.09 -8.51 -5.75
N ASP A 228 33.14 -8.31 -6.66
CA ASP A 228 33.37 -8.18 -8.09
C ASP A 228 34.11 -6.86 -8.42
N PRO A 229 35.33 -6.92 -9.01
CA PRO A 229 36.10 -5.73 -9.38
C PRO A 229 35.38 -4.81 -10.37
N ILE A 230 34.57 -5.37 -11.28
CA ILE A 230 33.84 -4.60 -12.29
C ILE A 230 32.75 -3.78 -11.61
N VAL A 231 31.99 -4.40 -10.70
CA VAL A 231 30.94 -3.71 -9.93
C VAL A 231 31.55 -2.61 -9.06
N ARG A 232 32.66 -2.90 -8.38
CA ARG A 232 33.35 -1.91 -7.54
C ARG A 232 33.89 -0.73 -8.36
N SER A 233 34.48 -1.00 -9.53
CA SER A 233 34.95 0.04 -10.45
C SER A 233 33.79 0.91 -10.94
N HIS A 234 32.69 0.30 -11.37
CA HIS A 234 31.52 1.02 -11.84
C HIS A 234 30.89 1.91 -10.76
N ILE A 235 30.76 1.40 -9.53
CA ILE A 235 30.27 2.22 -8.40
C ILE A 235 31.21 3.38 -8.11
N GLY A 236 32.53 3.16 -8.18
CA GLY A 236 33.52 4.23 -8.04
C GLY A 236 33.37 5.33 -9.10
N GLU A 237 33.14 4.94 -10.36
CA GLU A 237 32.86 5.89 -11.44
C GLU A 237 31.56 6.67 -11.20
N VAL A 238 30.49 6.01 -10.75
CA VAL A 238 29.21 6.67 -10.44
C VAL A 238 29.35 7.66 -9.29
N ILE A 239 30.11 7.33 -8.23
CA ILE A 239 30.38 8.25 -7.12
C ILE A 239 31.12 9.48 -7.64
N LYS A 240 32.13 9.29 -8.50
CA LYS A 240 32.92 10.37 -9.09
C LYS A 240 32.08 11.26 -10.02
N GLN A 241 31.27 10.66 -10.89
CA GLN A 241 30.37 11.38 -11.80
C GLN A 241 29.37 12.26 -11.05
N ASN A 242 28.94 11.82 -9.86
CA ASN A 242 28.02 12.57 -9.01
C ASN A 242 28.71 13.55 -8.04
N GLY A 243 30.05 13.67 -8.08
CA GLY A 243 30.80 14.53 -7.16
C GLY A 243 30.67 14.12 -5.69
N ALA A 244 30.36 12.86 -5.41
CA ALA A 244 30.04 12.36 -4.08
C ALA A 244 31.25 11.75 -3.34
N GLU A 245 32.47 11.92 -3.86
CA GLU A 245 33.70 11.30 -3.34
C GLU A 245 34.00 11.67 -1.87
N GLY A 246 33.51 12.82 -1.38
CA GLY A 246 33.64 13.23 0.02
C GLY A 246 32.53 12.74 0.96
N ALA A 247 31.47 12.14 0.42
CA ALA A 247 30.27 11.74 1.17
C ALA A 247 30.00 10.23 1.12
N ALA A 248 30.49 9.53 0.10
CA ALA A 248 30.25 8.10 -0.10
C ALA A 248 31.51 7.38 -0.58
N THR A 249 31.71 6.15 -0.10
CA THR A 249 32.71 5.23 -0.61
C THR A 249 32.01 4.06 -1.30
N VAL A 250 32.75 3.31 -2.13
CA VAL A 250 32.23 2.09 -2.77
C VAL A 250 31.66 1.13 -1.71
N ASP A 251 32.36 0.95 -0.59
CA ASP A 251 31.92 0.07 0.49
C ASP A 251 30.69 0.62 1.22
N SER A 252 30.59 1.93 1.45
CA SER A 252 29.38 2.51 2.08
C SER A 252 28.14 2.34 1.20
N VAL A 253 28.26 2.53 -0.11
CA VAL A 253 27.15 2.31 -1.06
C VAL A 253 26.74 0.83 -1.10
N LEU A 254 27.70 -0.08 -1.07
CA LEU A 254 27.43 -1.52 -1.03
C LEU A 254 26.79 -1.94 0.31
N ASP A 255 27.23 -1.37 1.43
CA ASP A 255 26.63 -1.62 2.74
C ASP A 255 25.20 -1.09 2.83
N ASP A 256 24.95 0.11 2.32
CA ASP A 256 23.60 0.68 2.22
C ASP A 256 22.72 -0.19 1.33
N THR A 257 23.22 -0.62 0.17
CA THR A 257 22.51 -1.51 -0.76
C THR A 257 22.16 -2.84 -0.09
N LEU A 258 23.09 -3.43 0.66
CA LEU A 258 22.82 -4.63 1.44
C LEU A 258 21.77 -4.38 2.52
N GLY A 259 21.82 -3.22 3.17
CA GLY A 259 20.80 -2.77 4.12
C GLY A 259 19.42 -2.69 3.48
N TYR A 260 19.31 -2.10 2.29
CA TYR A 260 18.07 -2.03 1.52
C TYR A 260 17.59 -3.41 1.08
N LEU A 261 18.46 -4.28 0.55
CA LEU A 261 18.10 -5.65 0.17
C LEU A 261 17.69 -6.50 1.37
N LYS A 262 18.31 -6.26 2.54
CA LYS A 262 17.93 -6.91 3.79
C LYS A 262 16.57 -6.48 4.31
N ASN A 263 16.26 -5.20 4.18
CA ASN A 263 15.00 -4.61 4.63
C ASN A 263 13.91 -4.66 3.56
N PHE A 264 14.25 -5.00 2.32
CA PHE A 264 13.29 -5.49 1.35
C PHE A 264 12.63 -6.72 1.96
N PRO A 265 11.32 -6.96 1.73
CA PRO A 265 10.63 -8.12 2.28
C PRO A 265 11.13 -9.44 1.65
N SER A 266 12.43 -9.76 1.75
CA SER A 266 13.09 -10.98 1.30
C SER A 266 14.23 -11.48 2.22
N SER A 267 14.76 -10.72 3.18
CA SER A 267 15.88 -11.25 3.97
C SER A 267 15.51 -11.83 5.32
N LYS A 268 16.11 -13.00 5.61
CA LYS A 268 15.94 -13.91 6.74
C LYS A 268 14.98 -15.05 6.44
N ASN A 269 15.62 -16.21 6.26
CA ASN A 269 15.07 -17.55 6.14
C ASN A 269 13.98 -17.81 7.17
#